data_AF-A0A4E9FL18-F1
#
_entry.id   AF-A0A4E9FL18-F1
#
_cell.length_a   1.000
_cell.length_b   1.000
_cell.length_c   1.000
_cell.angle_alpha   90.00
_cell.angle_beta   90.00
_cell.angle_gamma   90.00
#
_symmetry.space_group_name_H-M   'P 1'
#
loop_
_entity.id
_entity.type
_entity.pdbx_description
1 polymer ?
#
loop_
_entity_poly.entity_id
_entity_poly.type
_entity_poly.pdbx_seq_one_letter_code
_entity_poly.pdbx_strand_id
1 'polypeptide(L)'
;MPENVHWKTDDNSITLWWDPPATADEILVRGYTISYGIGTPNRRVIIEGANTNAFTINKLKSNTTYVFALTAYNEADGEDSEKVLFTATTEIGKNSDEQLINLQRPTNVKANAISPTEISIQWTDPNVDIYYDHQSESIRSLFRKRKYVIQYGEYQSLNLETVTSTVPYVLLSNLQPATDYEIIIKIILPNGIESAWTIREVIQTLPNVALMGGSKLIELRFNFEQSEKCFFYSDSTAPLQWKMIEAKSYNELRDRSAKHFVSIQSTIFDKNYGHLISTPIILTDNNYCLSTWIYVKQFSKGTLTVSLLPNNLLIEGRLEEMPKEQWHHLILDFTNSHHIFQISFKVRKEDGNQFWLALDDIALHSGKCNSDPDAPLRDNGQFQRWFKIIKNYTFFLFFSFN
;
A
#
# COMPACT_ATOMS: atom_id res chain seq x y z
N MET A 1 21.73 47.67 -16.23
CA MET A 1 21.12 46.77 -15.21
C MET A 1 21.84 45.43 -15.27
N PRO A 2 21.79 44.56 -14.24
CA PRO A 2 22.32 43.21 -14.32
C PRO A 2 21.68 42.41 -15.47
N GLU A 3 22.44 41.50 -16.08
CA GLU A 3 22.01 40.76 -17.27
C GLU A 3 21.84 39.26 -16.99
N ASN A 4 21.19 38.54 -17.91
CA ASN A 4 21.01 37.07 -17.87
C ASN A 4 20.53 36.52 -16.51
N VAL A 5 19.65 37.27 -15.85
CA VAL A 5 19.15 36.92 -14.52
C VAL A 5 18.34 35.63 -14.58
N HIS A 6 18.78 34.63 -13.84
CA HIS A 6 18.11 33.34 -13.72
C HIS A 6 18.14 32.84 -12.28
N TRP A 7 17.31 31.86 -11.96
CA TRP A 7 17.14 31.39 -10.59
C TRP A 7 16.75 29.92 -10.51
N LYS A 8 16.95 29.37 -9.32
CA LYS A 8 16.56 28.03 -8.92
C LYS A 8 15.90 28.13 -7.56
N THR A 9 14.77 27.45 -7.44
CA THR A 9 13.96 27.42 -6.23
C THR A 9 14.20 26.12 -5.46
N ASP A 10 14.12 26.20 -4.14
CA ASP A 10 14.03 25.09 -3.19
C ASP A 10 12.82 25.37 -2.27
N ASP A 11 12.60 24.51 -1.28
CA ASP A 11 11.47 24.63 -0.34
C ASP A 11 11.53 25.87 0.57
N ASN A 12 12.73 26.30 0.99
CA ASN A 12 12.93 27.47 1.83
C ASN A 12 13.98 28.46 1.28
N SER A 13 14.53 28.20 0.10
CA SER A 13 15.56 29.07 -0.47
C SER A 13 15.36 29.33 -1.96
N ILE A 14 15.88 30.47 -2.40
CA ILE A 14 15.96 30.82 -3.83
C ILE A 14 17.38 31.29 -4.09
N THR A 15 18.04 30.63 -5.04
CA THR A 15 19.36 31.05 -5.52
C THR A 15 19.19 31.81 -6.83
N LEU A 16 19.80 32.99 -6.88
CA LEU A 16 19.81 33.87 -8.03
C LEU A 16 21.21 33.86 -8.66
N TRP A 17 21.24 33.98 -9.97
CA TRP A 17 22.45 34.18 -10.77
C TRP A 17 22.22 35.30 -11.77
N TRP A 18 23.26 36.06 -12.06
CA TRP A 18 23.22 37.17 -13.01
C TRP A 18 24.63 37.46 -13.55
N ASP A 19 24.67 38.09 -14.70
CA ASP A 19 25.87 38.68 -15.25
C ASP A 19 25.95 40.19 -14.90
N PRO A 20 27.16 40.77 -14.80
CA PRO A 20 27.31 42.21 -14.67
C PRO A 20 26.63 42.98 -15.82
N PRO A 21 26.26 44.26 -15.61
CA PRO A 21 25.75 45.10 -16.70
C PRO A 21 26.75 45.19 -17.87
N ALA A 22 26.29 45.24 -19.12
CA ALA A 22 27.19 45.42 -20.28
C ALA A 22 28.07 46.69 -20.20
N THR A 23 27.63 47.72 -19.47
CA THR A 23 28.38 48.96 -19.24
C THR A 23 29.34 48.90 -18.04
N ALA A 24 29.61 47.72 -17.47
CA ALA A 24 30.44 47.59 -16.26
C ALA A 24 31.89 48.06 -16.44
N ASP A 25 32.40 48.05 -17.68
CA ASP A 25 33.74 48.58 -18.00
C ASP A 25 33.75 50.12 -18.13
N GLU A 26 32.59 50.74 -18.34
CA GLU A 26 32.43 52.19 -18.51
C GLU A 26 31.95 52.88 -17.23
N ILE A 27 31.13 52.18 -16.43
CA ILE A 27 30.48 52.69 -15.23
C ILE A 27 30.84 51.76 -14.08
N LEU A 28 31.49 52.32 -13.04
CA LEU A 28 31.88 51.58 -11.84
C LEU A 28 30.67 50.88 -11.21
N VAL A 29 30.75 49.56 -11.06
CA VAL A 29 29.82 48.77 -10.24
C VAL A 29 30.50 48.46 -8.89
N ARG A 30 29.89 48.86 -7.78
CA ARG A 30 30.39 48.50 -6.43
C ARG A 30 29.81 47.17 -5.94
N GLY A 31 28.58 46.88 -6.34
CA GLY A 31 27.88 45.67 -5.94
C GLY A 31 26.44 45.66 -6.45
N TYR A 32 25.63 44.81 -5.82
CA TYR A 32 24.25 44.58 -6.22
C TYR A 32 23.30 44.68 -5.03
N THR A 33 22.09 45.16 -5.30
CA THR A 33 21.00 45.20 -4.32
C THR A 33 19.88 44.27 -4.76
N ILE A 34 19.51 43.32 -3.91
CA ILE A 34 18.32 42.48 -4.11
C ILE A 34 17.24 42.93 -3.15
N SER A 35 16.11 43.38 -3.68
CA SER A 35 14.89 43.59 -2.91
C SER A 35 13.90 42.46 -3.16
N TYR A 36 13.24 41.95 -2.12
CA TYR A 36 12.30 40.83 -2.25
C TYR A 36 11.17 40.83 -1.21
N GLY A 37 10.06 40.18 -1.52
CA GLY A 37 8.93 40.03 -0.58
C GLY A 37 7.69 39.39 -1.22
N ILE A 38 6.67 39.12 -0.39
CA ILE A 38 5.41 38.52 -0.85
C ILE A 38 4.52 39.66 -1.36
N GLY A 39 4.12 39.60 -2.63
CA GLY A 39 3.35 40.65 -3.30
C GLY A 39 4.17 41.92 -3.63
N THR A 40 5.03 42.38 -2.72
CA THR A 40 5.88 43.56 -2.92
C THR A 40 7.31 43.35 -2.38
N PRO A 41 8.37 43.85 -3.06
CA PRO A 41 9.76 43.77 -2.59
C PRO A 41 10.04 44.65 -1.35
N ASN A 42 9.72 44.18 -0.15
CA ASN A 42 9.79 44.96 1.10
C ASN A 42 11.01 44.64 1.99
N ARG A 43 11.82 43.64 1.64
CA ARG A 43 13.12 43.33 2.26
C ARG A 43 14.23 43.65 1.29
N ARG A 44 15.43 43.98 1.79
CA ARG A 44 16.60 44.32 0.98
C ARG A 44 17.84 43.59 1.47
N VAL A 45 18.67 43.14 0.54
CA VAL A 45 20.03 42.63 0.75
C VAL A 45 20.96 43.43 -0.14
N ILE A 46 22.09 43.86 0.41
CA ILE A 46 23.16 44.54 -0.32
C ILE A 46 24.34 43.57 -0.38
N ILE A 47 24.86 43.36 -1.59
CA ILE A 47 25.96 42.45 -1.89
C ILE A 47 27.11 43.31 -2.38
N GLU A 48 28.18 43.35 -1.59
CA GLU A 48 29.41 44.05 -1.98
C GLU A 48 30.25 43.20 -2.92
N GLY A 49 30.79 43.83 -3.97
CA GLY A 49 31.69 43.21 -4.93
C GLY A 49 31.13 43.20 -6.35
N ALA A 50 31.79 43.91 -7.26
CA ALA A 50 31.44 44.02 -8.67
C ALA A 50 31.34 42.66 -9.38
N ASN A 51 32.20 41.72 -8.99
CA ASN A 51 32.32 40.38 -9.59
C ASN A 51 31.36 39.36 -8.98
N THR A 52 30.49 39.75 -8.04
CA THR A 52 29.48 38.84 -7.51
C THR A 52 28.41 38.58 -8.56
N ASN A 53 28.14 37.30 -8.80
CA ASN A 53 27.25 36.84 -9.87
C ASN A 53 26.18 35.85 -9.36
N ALA A 54 26.14 35.60 -8.05
CA ALA A 54 25.17 34.70 -7.45
C ALA A 54 24.90 35.06 -5.98
N PHE A 55 23.68 34.78 -5.52
CA PHE A 55 23.29 34.90 -4.11
C PHE A 55 22.11 34.01 -3.76
N THR A 56 22.15 33.39 -2.58
CA THR A 56 21.06 32.53 -2.08
C THR A 56 20.33 33.22 -0.93
N ILE A 57 19.01 33.37 -1.10
CA ILE A 57 18.11 33.89 -0.08
C ILE A 57 17.49 32.69 0.63
N ASN A 58 17.74 32.56 1.92
CA ASN A 58 17.29 31.45 2.76
C ASN A 58 16.11 31.84 3.66
N LYS A 59 15.54 30.87 4.38
CA LYS A 59 14.46 31.06 5.38
C LYS A 59 13.18 31.67 4.77
N LEU A 60 12.90 31.33 3.52
CA LEU A 60 11.66 31.65 2.85
C LEU A 60 10.56 30.67 3.26
N LYS A 61 9.30 31.08 3.09
CA LYS A 61 8.15 30.18 3.28
C LYS A 61 8.05 29.27 2.06
N SER A 62 7.72 28.01 2.29
CA SER A 62 7.46 27.05 1.20
C SER A 62 6.15 27.33 0.48
N ASN A 63 6.01 26.81 -0.75
CA ASN A 63 4.85 27.01 -1.62
C ASN A 63 4.38 28.48 -1.70
N THR A 64 5.31 29.43 -1.75
CA THR A 64 5.04 30.86 -1.64
C THR A 64 5.72 31.62 -2.78
N THR A 65 4.95 32.42 -3.51
CA THR A 65 5.47 33.29 -4.57
C THR A 65 6.07 34.57 -3.98
N TYR A 66 7.32 34.84 -4.34
CA TYR A 66 8.07 36.04 -4.00
C TYR A 66 8.29 36.91 -5.24
N VAL A 67 8.22 38.23 -5.05
CA VAL A 67 8.56 39.25 -6.05
C VAL A 67 9.96 39.77 -5.74
N PHE A 68 10.81 39.85 -6.76
CA PHE A 68 12.20 40.28 -6.66
C PHE A 68 12.45 41.52 -7.52
N ALA A 69 13.38 42.36 -7.06
CA ALA A 69 13.99 43.45 -7.81
C ALA A 69 15.51 43.40 -7.61
N LEU A 70 16.27 43.20 -8.68
CA LEU A 70 17.74 43.19 -8.66
C LEU A 70 18.27 44.45 -9.36
N THR A 71 19.19 45.16 -8.70
CA THR A 71 19.89 46.35 -9.23
C THR A 71 21.39 46.24 -9.01
N ALA A 72 22.17 46.89 -9.86
CA ALA A 72 23.57 47.20 -9.59
C ALA A 72 23.66 48.62 -8.98
N TYR A 73 24.57 48.85 -8.03
CA TYR A 73 24.78 50.16 -7.43
C TYR A 73 26.25 50.60 -7.55
N ASN A 74 26.47 51.91 -7.54
CA ASN A 74 27.78 52.56 -7.58
C ASN A 74 27.96 53.49 -6.36
N GLU A 75 28.98 54.35 -6.36
CA GLU A 75 29.22 55.33 -5.28
C GLU A 75 28.42 56.64 -5.43
N ALA A 76 27.71 56.82 -6.55
CA ALA A 76 26.89 58.00 -6.73
C ALA A 76 25.66 57.92 -5.81
N ASP A 77 25.35 59.03 -5.14
CA ASP A 77 24.20 59.10 -4.25
C ASP A 77 22.89 58.79 -5.00
N GLY A 78 22.24 57.69 -4.64
CA GLY A 78 20.85 57.41 -5.00
C GLY A 78 20.61 56.83 -6.41
N GLU A 79 21.64 56.54 -7.21
CA GLU A 79 21.48 55.98 -8.55
C GLU A 79 21.80 54.48 -8.59
N ASP A 80 20.81 53.68 -8.17
CA ASP A 80 20.76 52.27 -8.58
C ASP A 80 20.49 52.19 -10.08
N SER A 81 21.03 51.18 -10.75
CA SER A 81 20.64 50.86 -12.14
C SER A 81 19.14 50.62 -12.26
N GLU A 82 18.64 50.57 -13.49
CA GLU A 82 17.29 50.06 -13.76
C GLU A 82 17.09 48.66 -13.12
N LYS A 83 15.86 48.38 -12.65
CA LYS A 83 15.53 47.19 -11.86
C LYS A 83 15.19 46.02 -12.77
N VAL A 84 15.85 44.88 -12.55
CA VAL A 84 15.38 43.60 -13.10
C VAL A 84 14.31 43.04 -12.16
N LEU A 85 13.07 42.99 -12.62
CA LEU A 85 11.92 42.49 -11.86
C LEU A 85 11.56 41.07 -12.29
N PHE A 86 11.35 40.18 -11.33
CA PHE A 86 10.90 38.82 -11.59
C PHE A 86 10.17 38.23 -10.39
N THR A 87 9.51 37.09 -10.60
CA THR A 87 8.82 36.35 -9.55
C THR A 87 9.28 34.90 -9.53
N ALA A 88 9.45 34.34 -8.32
CA ALA A 88 9.80 32.94 -8.14
C ALA A 88 8.98 32.34 -6.99
N THR A 89 8.53 31.10 -7.17
CA THR A 89 7.72 30.37 -6.19
C THR A 89 8.58 29.28 -5.57
N THR A 90 8.74 29.31 -4.25
CA THR A 90 9.42 28.24 -3.52
C THR A 90 8.70 26.92 -3.69
N GLU A 91 9.44 25.82 -3.69
CA GLU A 91 8.85 24.49 -3.81
C GLU A 91 7.92 24.19 -2.63
N ILE A 92 7.02 23.22 -2.80
CA ILE A 92 6.22 22.73 -1.69
C ILE A 92 7.16 22.25 -0.60
N GLY A 93 6.89 22.66 0.64
CA GLY A 93 7.69 22.29 1.79
C GLY A 93 7.77 20.78 1.85
N LYS A 94 8.96 20.22 1.68
CA LYS A 94 9.22 18.88 2.20
C LYS A 94 9.01 19.06 3.69
N ASN A 95 7.92 18.56 4.26
CA ASN A 95 7.79 18.55 5.71
C ASN A 95 9.11 18.00 6.25
N SER A 96 9.73 18.66 7.23
CA SER A 96 10.96 18.15 7.85
C SER A 96 10.82 16.69 8.23
N ASP A 97 9.60 16.28 8.58
CA ASP A 97 9.20 14.92 8.89
C ASP A 97 9.31 13.97 7.69
N GLU A 98 9.04 14.42 6.45
CA GLU A 98 9.12 13.60 5.23
C GLU A 98 10.57 13.32 4.79
N GLN A 99 11.51 14.25 5.03
CA GLN A 99 12.93 14.00 4.76
C GLN A 99 13.52 12.89 5.64
N LEU A 100 12.86 12.58 6.76
CA LEU A 100 13.23 11.47 7.65
C LEU A 100 12.70 10.11 7.18
N ILE A 101 11.86 10.07 6.13
CA ILE A 101 11.35 8.80 5.60
C ILE A 101 12.50 8.06 4.91
N ASN A 102 12.96 7.00 5.56
CA ASN A 102 13.87 6.03 4.99
C ASN A 102 13.10 4.75 4.66
N LEU A 103 12.84 4.51 3.38
CA LEU A 103 12.12 3.31 2.95
C LEU A 103 13.08 2.12 2.85
N GLN A 104 12.71 1.06 3.56
CA GLN A 104 13.36 -0.24 3.40
C GLN A 104 12.85 -0.92 2.12
N ARG A 105 13.74 -1.62 1.42
CA ARG A 105 13.34 -2.43 0.25
C ARG A 105 12.39 -3.55 0.68
N PRO A 106 11.45 -3.98 -0.17
CA PRO A 106 10.66 -5.18 0.08
C PRO A 106 11.53 -6.41 0.37
N THR A 107 11.04 -7.32 1.20
CA THR A 107 11.75 -8.53 1.63
C THR A 107 10.92 -9.78 1.35
N ASN A 108 11.53 -10.97 1.49
CA ASN A 108 10.87 -12.26 1.28
C ASN A 108 10.10 -12.36 -0.03
N VAL A 109 10.72 -11.87 -1.10
CA VAL A 109 10.20 -12.02 -2.46
C VAL A 109 10.12 -13.51 -2.77
N LYS A 110 8.94 -13.97 -3.19
CA LYS A 110 8.69 -15.36 -3.60
C LYS A 110 7.98 -15.32 -4.94
N ALA A 111 8.63 -15.87 -5.96
CA ALA A 111 8.04 -16.07 -7.27
C ALA A 111 7.66 -17.55 -7.46
N ASN A 112 6.47 -17.81 -7.98
CA ASN A 112 6.01 -19.14 -8.34
C ASN A 112 5.53 -19.13 -9.79
N ALA A 113 6.06 -20.03 -10.62
CA ALA A 113 5.53 -20.27 -11.96
C ALA A 113 4.23 -21.08 -11.88
N ILE A 114 3.14 -20.49 -12.39
CA ILE A 114 1.79 -21.03 -12.25
C ILE A 114 1.37 -21.77 -13.50
N SER A 115 1.71 -21.18 -14.63
CA SER A 115 1.42 -21.66 -15.96
C SER A 115 2.64 -21.43 -16.85
N PRO A 116 2.62 -21.92 -18.10
CA PRO A 116 3.71 -21.65 -19.01
C PRO A 116 3.91 -20.16 -19.31
N THR A 117 2.92 -19.31 -19.05
CA THR A 117 2.93 -17.90 -19.44
C THR A 117 2.69 -16.94 -18.26
N GLU A 118 2.66 -17.45 -17.02
CA GLU A 118 2.31 -16.65 -15.84
C GLU A 118 3.13 -17.00 -14.59
N ILE A 119 3.46 -15.95 -13.83
CA ILE A 119 4.22 -16.03 -12.58
C ILE A 119 3.48 -15.22 -11.51
N SER A 120 3.19 -15.84 -10.36
CA SER A 120 2.73 -15.14 -9.16
C SER A 120 3.94 -14.69 -8.36
N ILE A 121 3.97 -13.42 -7.98
CA ILE A 121 5.01 -12.84 -7.15
C ILE A 121 4.36 -12.24 -5.91
N GLN A 122 4.93 -12.51 -4.75
CA GLN A 122 4.52 -11.93 -3.47
C GLN A 122 5.74 -11.54 -2.65
N TRP A 123 5.59 -10.54 -1.80
CA TRP A 123 6.67 -10.02 -0.95
C TRP A 123 6.13 -9.51 0.38
N THR A 124 7.03 -9.15 1.28
CA THR A 124 6.73 -8.48 2.54
C THR A 124 7.16 -7.01 2.43
N ASP A 125 6.29 -6.10 2.89
CA ASP A 125 6.62 -4.68 3.03
C ASP A 125 6.97 -4.37 4.50
N PRO A 126 8.27 -4.28 4.86
CA PRO A 126 8.69 -4.01 6.24
C PRO A 126 8.35 -2.58 6.70
N ASN A 127 7.91 -1.71 5.81
CA ASN A 127 7.61 -0.31 6.11
C ASN A 127 6.20 -0.13 6.70
N VAL A 128 5.34 -1.16 6.64
CA VAL A 128 3.94 -1.07 7.10
C VAL A 128 3.87 -0.72 8.58
N ASP A 129 4.59 -1.46 9.43
CA ASP A 129 4.55 -1.25 10.88
C ASP A 129 5.15 0.11 11.30
N ILE A 130 5.98 0.71 10.44
CA ILE A 130 6.67 1.97 10.70
C ILE A 130 5.78 3.17 10.34
N TYR A 131 5.20 3.17 9.14
CA TYR A 131 4.57 4.38 8.58
C TYR A 131 3.04 4.34 8.52
N TYR A 132 2.42 3.15 8.61
CA TYR A 132 0.97 3.02 8.44
C TYR A 132 0.17 3.71 9.56
N ASP A 133 0.69 3.68 10.79
CA ASP A 133 0.12 4.33 11.97
C ASP A 133 1.10 5.33 12.62
N HIS A 134 1.89 6.00 11.78
CA HIS A 134 2.84 7.03 12.21
C HIS A 134 2.16 8.21 12.91
N GLN A 135 2.82 8.90 13.85
CA GLN A 135 2.20 10.03 14.59
C GLN A 135 1.80 11.21 13.70
N SER A 136 2.52 11.42 12.59
CA SER A 136 2.23 12.47 11.61
C SER A 136 1.19 12.04 10.57
N GLU A 137 0.08 12.77 10.49
CA GLU A 137 -0.99 12.49 9.52
C GLU A 137 -0.54 12.65 8.06
N SER A 138 0.40 13.56 7.79
CA SER A 138 0.94 13.72 6.43
C SER A 138 1.69 12.46 5.99
N ILE A 139 2.52 11.89 6.89
CA ILE A 139 3.26 10.64 6.63
C ILE A 139 2.31 9.46 6.46
N ARG A 140 1.31 9.31 7.34
CA ARG A 140 0.29 8.24 7.20
C ARG A 140 -0.44 8.32 5.86
N SER A 141 -0.92 9.51 5.50
CA SER A 141 -1.65 9.75 4.26
C SER A 141 -0.80 9.48 3.02
N LEU A 142 0.48 9.87 3.06
CA LEU A 142 1.45 9.60 2.02
C LEU A 142 1.71 8.09 1.87
N PHE A 143 1.99 7.39 2.97
CA PHE A 143 2.31 5.96 2.97
C PHE A 143 1.12 5.09 2.55
N ARG A 144 -0.12 5.46 2.92
CA ARG A 144 -1.33 4.76 2.46
C ARG A 144 -1.50 4.76 0.94
N LYS A 145 -0.89 5.71 0.24
CA LYS A 145 -0.90 5.86 -1.23
C LYS A 145 0.34 5.28 -1.91
N ARG A 146 1.17 4.52 -1.19
CA ARG A 146 2.35 3.85 -1.73
C ARG A 146 2.01 2.94 -2.92
N LYS A 147 2.99 2.76 -3.79
CA LYS A 147 2.95 1.77 -4.87
C LYS A 147 4.23 0.94 -4.85
N TYR A 148 4.12 -0.28 -5.36
CA TYR A 148 5.25 -1.12 -5.66
C TYR A 148 5.49 -1.06 -7.16
N VAL A 149 6.75 -0.94 -7.54
CA VAL A 149 7.20 -1.02 -8.93
C VAL A 149 7.95 -2.32 -9.07
N ILE A 150 7.53 -3.14 -10.04
CA ILE A 150 8.13 -4.43 -10.36
C ILE A 150 8.73 -4.29 -11.74
N GLN A 151 10.04 -4.50 -11.86
CA GLN A 151 10.71 -4.65 -13.14
C GLN A 151 11.02 -6.12 -13.37
N TYR A 152 10.73 -6.60 -14.57
CA TYR A 152 10.99 -7.98 -14.94
C TYR A 152 11.39 -8.09 -16.41
N GLY A 153 12.11 -9.13 -16.75
CA GLY A 153 12.49 -9.44 -18.13
C GLY A 153 13.17 -10.80 -18.21
N GLU A 154 13.46 -11.25 -19.42
CA GLU A 154 14.27 -12.46 -19.59
C GLU A 154 15.62 -12.30 -18.88
N TYR A 155 16.12 -13.37 -18.28
CA TYR A 155 17.34 -13.35 -17.50
C TYR A 155 18.50 -12.75 -18.30
N GLN A 156 19.19 -11.75 -17.70
CA GLN A 156 20.28 -10.98 -18.32
C GLN A 156 19.88 -10.10 -19.52
N SER A 157 18.60 -9.99 -19.85
CA SER A 157 18.12 -9.05 -20.87
C SER A 157 18.22 -7.60 -20.37
N LEU A 158 18.52 -6.68 -21.29
CA LEU A 158 18.42 -5.25 -21.03
C LEU A 158 16.99 -4.71 -21.22
N ASN A 159 16.13 -5.50 -21.86
CA ASN A 159 14.74 -5.13 -22.12
C ASN A 159 13.89 -5.58 -20.93
N LEU A 160 13.75 -4.69 -19.95
CA LEU A 160 12.91 -4.91 -18.78
C LEU A 160 11.55 -4.24 -18.98
N GLU A 161 10.49 -5.00 -18.75
CA GLU A 161 9.13 -4.50 -18.60
C GLU A 161 8.91 -4.00 -17.17
N THR A 162 7.92 -3.13 -17.01
CA THR A 162 7.58 -2.56 -15.70
C THR A 162 6.08 -2.67 -15.46
N VAL A 163 5.71 -3.21 -14.31
CA VAL A 163 4.34 -3.21 -13.80
C VAL A 163 4.30 -2.56 -12.42
N THR A 164 3.12 -2.09 -12.02
CA THR A 164 2.92 -1.50 -10.69
C THR A 164 1.82 -2.22 -9.94
N SER A 165 1.94 -2.25 -8.62
CA SER A 165 0.93 -2.82 -7.72
C SER A 165 0.71 -1.90 -6.51
N THR A 166 -0.50 -1.91 -5.96
CA THR A 166 -0.86 -1.18 -4.72
C THR A 166 -0.83 -2.08 -3.48
N VAL A 167 -0.60 -3.38 -3.69
CA VAL A 167 -0.64 -4.46 -2.70
C VAL A 167 0.64 -5.29 -2.83
N PRO A 168 1.06 -6.05 -1.80
CA PRO A 168 2.36 -6.72 -1.79
C PRO A 168 2.40 -8.03 -2.61
N TYR A 169 1.70 -8.04 -3.75
CA TYR A 169 1.69 -9.13 -4.72
C TYR A 169 1.41 -8.61 -6.14
N VAL A 170 1.77 -9.40 -7.15
CA VAL A 170 1.39 -9.20 -8.56
C VAL A 170 1.35 -10.53 -9.30
N LEU A 171 0.48 -10.63 -10.30
CA LEU A 171 0.47 -11.71 -11.28
C LEU A 171 1.05 -11.17 -12.59
N LEU A 172 2.16 -11.72 -13.04
CA LEU A 172 2.71 -11.45 -14.37
C LEU A 172 2.09 -12.42 -15.37
N SER A 173 1.76 -11.94 -16.55
CA SER A 173 1.08 -12.68 -17.62
C SER A 173 1.75 -12.43 -18.97
N ASN A 174 1.38 -13.20 -19.99
CA ASN A 174 1.92 -13.11 -21.36
C ASN A 174 3.43 -13.39 -21.46
N LEU A 175 3.97 -14.21 -20.56
CA LEU A 175 5.37 -14.61 -20.54
C LEU A 175 5.63 -15.77 -21.51
N GLN A 176 6.90 -16.00 -21.86
CA GLN A 176 7.30 -17.13 -22.68
C GLN A 176 7.44 -18.41 -21.84
N PRO A 177 6.99 -19.58 -22.33
CA PRO A 177 7.20 -20.89 -21.68
C PRO A 177 8.67 -21.26 -21.53
N ALA A 178 8.99 -22.04 -20.49
CA ALA A 178 10.33 -22.57 -20.22
C ALA A 178 11.45 -21.52 -20.33
N THR A 179 11.17 -20.29 -19.88
CA THR A 179 12.05 -19.13 -20.02
C THR A 179 12.39 -18.59 -18.63
N ASP A 180 13.67 -18.29 -18.41
CA ASP A 180 14.14 -17.71 -17.16
C ASP A 180 13.83 -16.21 -17.13
N TYR A 181 13.14 -15.76 -16.09
CA TYR A 181 12.82 -14.37 -15.84
C TYR A 181 13.54 -13.87 -14.60
N GLU A 182 14.08 -12.66 -14.68
CA GLU A 182 14.58 -11.90 -13.55
C GLU A 182 13.55 -10.87 -13.09
N ILE A 183 13.41 -10.71 -11.78
CA ILE A 183 12.42 -9.83 -11.14
C ILE A 183 13.11 -9.01 -10.06
N ILE A 184 12.85 -7.70 -10.05
CA ILE A 184 13.25 -6.78 -8.98
C ILE A 184 12.08 -5.86 -8.59
N ILE A 185 12.00 -5.52 -7.31
CA ILE A 185 10.86 -4.78 -6.75
C ILE A 185 11.38 -3.59 -5.94
N LYS A 186 10.68 -2.46 -5.97
CA LYS A 186 10.87 -1.36 -5.03
C LYS A 186 9.54 -0.76 -4.59
N ILE A 187 9.54 -0.06 -3.47
CA ILE A 187 8.42 0.77 -3.01
C ILE A 187 8.67 2.23 -3.39
N ILE A 188 7.62 2.92 -3.81
CA ILE A 188 7.61 4.36 -4.11
C ILE A 188 6.42 5.06 -3.47
N LEU A 189 6.66 6.25 -2.93
CA LEU A 189 5.65 7.16 -2.39
C LEU A 189 5.26 8.23 -3.41
N PRO A 190 4.05 8.82 -3.31
CA PRO A 190 3.60 9.86 -4.25
C PRO A 190 4.50 11.11 -4.35
N ASN A 191 5.33 11.39 -3.34
CA ASN A 191 6.27 12.50 -3.33
C ASN A 191 7.63 12.15 -3.97
N GLY A 192 7.79 10.96 -4.54
CA GLY A 192 8.99 10.51 -5.23
C GLY A 192 10.03 9.83 -4.34
N ILE A 193 9.81 9.74 -3.02
CA ILE A 193 10.68 8.94 -2.13
C ILE A 193 10.50 7.46 -2.48
N GLU A 194 11.62 6.77 -2.70
CA GLU A 194 11.65 5.36 -3.08
C GLU A 194 12.69 4.57 -2.30
N SER A 195 12.47 3.26 -2.15
CA SER A 195 13.47 2.36 -1.60
C SER A 195 14.51 1.98 -2.67
N ALA A 196 15.63 1.42 -2.22
CA ALA A 196 16.46 0.60 -3.10
C ALA A 196 15.64 -0.58 -3.68
N TRP A 197 16.09 -1.10 -4.83
CA TRP A 197 15.58 -2.34 -5.40
C TRP A 197 15.88 -3.54 -4.49
N THR A 198 15.01 -4.55 -4.51
CA THR A 198 15.29 -5.86 -3.93
C THR A 198 16.51 -6.51 -4.60
N ILE A 199 17.00 -7.59 -3.98
CA ILE A 199 17.83 -8.53 -4.73
C ILE A 199 17.03 -9.09 -5.92
N ARG A 200 17.74 -9.52 -6.96
CA ARG A 200 17.13 -10.17 -8.12
C ARG A 200 16.57 -11.53 -7.71
N GLU A 201 15.29 -11.73 -7.95
CA GLU A 201 14.64 -13.04 -7.90
C GLU A 201 14.65 -13.62 -9.32
N VAL A 202 15.12 -14.86 -9.48
CA VAL A 202 15.16 -15.54 -10.77
C VAL A 202 14.27 -16.77 -10.72
N ILE A 203 13.40 -16.92 -11.71
CA ILE A 203 12.41 -17.99 -11.77
C ILE A 203 12.19 -18.39 -13.22
N GLN A 204 11.98 -19.69 -13.46
CA GLN A 204 11.67 -20.20 -14.78
C GLN A 204 10.18 -20.45 -14.91
N THR A 205 9.56 -20.00 -16.01
CA THR A 205 8.17 -20.34 -16.35
C THR A 205 8.02 -21.84 -16.64
N LEU A 206 6.81 -22.38 -16.46
CA LEU A 206 6.57 -23.79 -16.75
C LEU A 206 6.72 -24.10 -18.25
N PRO A 207 7.08 -25.34 -18.64
CA PRO A 207 6.98 -25.76 -20.03
C PRO A 207 5.52 -25.91 -20.45
N ASN A 208 5.23 -25.76 -21.76
CA ASN A 208 3.89 -26.03 -22.33
C ASN A 208 3.38 -27.45 -22.10
N VAL A 209 4.27 -28.38 -21.71
CA VAL A 209 3.92 -29.75 -21.38
C VAL A 209 3.31 -29.75 -19.98
N ALA A 210 1.97 -29.74 -19.92
CA ALA A 210 1.22 -29.88 -18.67
C ALA A 210 1.76 -31.10 -17.90
N LEU A 211 2.32 -30.85 -16.71
CA LEU A 211 2.59 -31.89 -15.74
C LEU A 211 1.24 -32.52 -15.35
N MET A 212 0.84 -33.56 -16.06
CA MET A 212 -0.09 -34.59 -15.59
C MET A 212 0.61 -35.29 -14.42
N GLY A 213 0.51 -34.73 -13.22
CA GLY A 213 1.43 -35.11 -12.15
C GLY A 213 0.91 -34.87 -10.75
N GLY A 214 -0.15 -35.58 -10.38
CA GLY A 214 -0.49 -35.88 -8.98
C GLY A 214 -1.22 -34.77 -8.24
N SER A 215 -2.47 -35.05 -7.87
CA SER A 215 -3.21 -34.35 -6.83
C SER A 215 -2.48 -34.54 -5.49
N LYS A 216 -1.37 -33.83 -5.28
CA LYS A 216 -0.85 -33.64 -3.94
C LYS A 216 -1.91 -32.85 -3.20
N LEU A 217 -2.44 -33.39 -2.10
CA LEU A 217 -3.27 -32.60 -1.19
C LEU A 217 -2.45 -31.38 -0.77
N ILE A 218 -2.87 -30.20 -1.21
CA ILE A 218 -2.22 -28.94 -0.87
C ILE A 218 -2.99 -28.37 0.31
N GLU A 219 -2.26 -28.13 1.40
CA GLU A 219 -2.76 -27.41 2.57
C GLU A 219 -1.99 -26.10 2.69
N LEU A 220 -2.71 -24.98 2.64
CA LEU A 220 -2.21 -23.66 2.94
C LEU A 220 -2.62 -23.30 4.37
N ARG A 221 -1.64 -22.97 5.21
CA ARG A 221 -1.87 -22.53 6.60
C ARG A 221 -1.41 -21.09 6.79
N PHE A 222 -2.29 -20.30 7.38
CA PHE A 222 -2.11 -18.88 7.65
C PHE A 222 -2.36 -18.64 9.14
N ASN A 223 -1.33 -18.89 9.95
CA ASN A 223 -1.40 -18.85 11.40
C ASN A 223 -0.96 -17.50 12.01
N PHE A 224 -0.66 -16.50 11.19
CA PHE A 224 -0.26 -15.16 11.64
C PHE A 224 1.01 -15.09 12.53
N GLU A 225 1.71 -16.20 12.73
CA GLU A 225 2.88 -16.30 13.62
C GLU A 225 4.14 -15.63 13.05
N GLN A 226 4.19 -15.42 11.74
CA GLN A 226 5.27 -14.75 11.03
C GLN A 226 4.67 -13.78 10.03
N SER A 227 4.97 -12.47 10.15
CA SER A 227 4.51 -11.44 9.21
C SER A 227 4.91 -11.77 7.77
N GLU A 228 6.10 -12.36 7.58
CA GLU A 228 6.66 -12.78 6.30
C GLU A 228 5.89 -13.93 5.61
N LYS A 229 5.08 -14.67 6.38
CA LYS A 229 4.18 -15.73 5.89
C LYS A 229 2.73 -15.30 5.92
N CYS A 230 2.42 -14.04 6.24
CA CYS A 230 1.04 -13.59 6.21
C CYS A 230 0.62 -13.37 4.75
N PHE A 231 -0.20 -14.29 4.22
CA PHE A 231 -0.76 -14.19 2.88
C PHE A 231 -2.04 -13.36 2.87
N PHE A 232 -2.44 -12.77 4.00
CA PHE A 232 -3.59 -11.88 4.07
C PHE A 232 -3.13 -10.44 4.26
N TYR A 233 -3.83 -9.53 3.61
CA TYR A 233 -3.64 -8.09 3.78
C TYR A 233 -5.00 -7.43 4.02
N SER A 234 -4.96 -6.36 4.82
CA SER A 234 -6.13 -5.51 4.98
C SER A 234 -6.28 -4.64 3.71
N ASP A 235 -7.46 -4.65 3.12
CA ASP A 235 -7.81 -3.81 1.98
C ASP A 235 -7.57 -2.33 2.32
N SER A 236 -6.64 -1.69 1.63
CA SER A 236 -6.28 -0.30 1.89
C SER A 236 -7.39 0.69 1.57
N THR A 237 -8.39 0.28 0.78
CA THR A 237 -9.58 1.10 0.49
C THR A 237 -10.65 0.99 1.57
N ALA A 238 -10.60 -0.07 2.40
CA ALA A 238 -11.51 -0.22 3.51
C ALA A 238 -11.19 0.80 4.61
N PRO A 239 -12.19 1.40 5.27
CA PRO A 239 -11.92 2.43 6.25
C PRO A 239 -11.47 1.89 7.61
N LEU A 240 -11.84 0.66 7.96
CA LEU A 240 -11.29 -0.07 9.10
C LEU A 240 -10.24 -1.06 8.63
N GLN A 241 -9.19 -1.19 9.41
CA GLN A 241 -8.01 -1.96 9.06
C GLN A 241 -7.81 -3.10 10.05
N TRP A 242 -7.48 -4.26 9.51
CA TRP A 242 -7.10 -5.43 10.31
C TRP A 242 -5.69 -5.25 10.86
N LYS A 243 -5.51 -5.59 12.13
CA LYS A 243 -4.24 -5.45 12.85
C LYS A 243 -3.78 -6.81 13.34
N MET A 244 -2.50 -7.10 13.14
CA MET A 244 -1.81 -8.20 13.79
C MET A 244 -1.64 -7.87 15.28
N ILE A 245 -1.99 -8.78 16.18
CA ILE A 245 -1.90 -8.60 17.63
C ILE A 245 -1.14 -9.78 18.25
N GLU A 246 -0.21 -9.50 19.17
CA GLU A 246 0.38 -10.53 20.03
C GLU A 246 -0.63 -10.95 21.11
N ALA A 247 -0.90 -12.24 21.23
CA ALA A 247 -1.92 -12.77 22.16
C ALA A 247 -1.63 -12.42 23.62
N LYS A 248 -0.37 -12.22 24.00
CA LYS A 248 0.01 -11.81 25.36
C LYS A 248 -0.58 -10.46 25.79
N SER A 249 -0.92 -9.59 24.85
CA SER A 249 -1.50 -8.27 25.12
C SER A 249 -2.96 -8.34 25.59
N TYR A 250 -3.64 -9.47 25.39
CA TYR A 250 -5.04 -9.68 25.77
C TYR A 250 -5.17 -10.90 26.69
N ASN A 251 -5.23 -10.66 28.01
CA ASN A 251 -5.33 -11.74 28.99
C ASN A 251 -6.53 -12.66 28.77
N GLU A 252 -7.64 -12.11 28.25
CA GLU A 252 -8.90 -12.83 27.98
C GLU A 252 -8.80 -13.79 26.78
N LEU A 253 -7.79 -13.65 25.91
CA LEU A 253 -7.62 -14.44 24.69
C LEU A 253 -6.58 -15.56 24.84
N ARG A 254 -6.04 -15.78 26.05
CA ARG A 254 -4.94 -16.70 26.37
C ARG A 254 -5.26 -18.20 26.23
N ASP A 255 -6.51 -18.57 25.96
CA ASP A 255 -6.94 -19.98 25.96
C ASP A 255 -6.30 -20.81 24.82
N ARG A 256 -5.57 -20.16 23.89
CA ARG A 256 -4.84 -20.84 22.83
C ARG A 256 -3.35 -20.61 22.89
N SER A 257 -2.59 -21.60 22.40
CA SER A 257 -1.15 -21.51 22.12
C SER A 257 -0.75 -20.51 21.03
N ALA A 258 -1.72 -19.78 20.47
CA ALA A 258 -1.51 -18.74 19.47
C ALA A 258 -0.65 -17.63 20.05
N LYS A 259 0.45 -17.27 19.36
CA LYS A 259 1.24 -16.11 19.75
C LYS A 259 0.71 -14.87 19.04
N HIS A 260 0.11 -15.02 17.86
CA HIS A 260 -0.44 -13.91 17.08
C HIS A 260 -1.79 -14.23 16.44
N PHE A 261 -2.65 -13.22 16.31
CA PHE A 261 -3.90 -13.30 15.55
C PHE A 261 -4.15 -11.97 14.83
N VAL A 262 -5.09 -11.95 13.88
CA VAL A 262 -5.59 -10.69 13.31
C VAL A 262 -6.88 -10.28 13.98
N SER A 263 -7.03 -8.99 14.25
CA SER A 263 -8.29 -8.46 14.75
C SER A 263 -8.67 -7.17 14.07
N ILE A 264 -9.94 -6.85 14.20
CA ILE A 264 -10.53 -5.62 13.73
C ILE A 264 -11.54 -5.16 14.76
N GLN A 265 -11.54 -3.85 14.99
CA GLN A 265 -12.46 -3.22 15.91
C GLN A 265 -12.99 -1.92 15.34
N SER A 266 -14.15 -1.51 15.82
CA SER A 266 -14.76 -0.24 15.51
C SER A 266 -15.40 0.36 16.75
N THR A 267 -15.49 1.68 16.77
CA THR A 267 -16.29 2.46 17.71
C THR A 267 -17.62 2.85 17.06
N ILE A 268 -18.50 3.49 17.82
CA ILE A 268 -19.78 4.01 17.33
C ILE A 268 -19.56 5.06 16.21
N PHE A 269 -18.48 5.84 16.30
CA PHE A 269 -18.17 6.92 15.36
C PHE A 269 -17.37 6.47 14.13
N ASP A 270 -16.75 5.30 14.18
CA ASP A 270 -15.95 4.81 13.07
C ASP A 270 -16.83 4.44 11.86
N LYS A 271 -16.18 4.40 10.69
CA LYS A 271 -16.82 3.90 9.47
C LYS A 271 -17.17 2.43 9.61
N ASN A 272 -18.00 1.96 8.68
CA ASN A 272 -18.79 0.76 8.91
C ASN A 272 -18.19 -0.54 8.39
N TYR A 273 -17.00 -0.61 7.77
CA TYR A 273 -16.50 -1.92 7.33
C TYR A 273 -14.97 -2.02 7.30
N GLY A 274 -14.50 -3.26 7.42
CA GLY A 274 -13.15 -3.66 7.10
C GLY A 274 -13.16 -4.92 6.25
N HIS A 275 -12.04 -5.18 5.58
CA HIS A 275 -11.95 -6.22 4.55
C HIS A 275 -10.55 -6.81 4.55
N LEU A 276 -10.45 -8.10 4.86
CA LEU A 276 -9.21 -8.87 4.87
C LEU A 276 -9.22 -9.77 3.65
N ILE A 277 -8.16 -9.71 2.83
CA ILE A 277 -8.10 -10.41 1.55
C ILE A 277 -6.80 -11.22 1.49
N SER A 278 -6.87 -12.45 0.99
CA SER A 278 -5.68 -13.24 0.72
C SER A 278 -4.95 -12.73 -0.53
N THR A 279 -3.67 -13.04 -0.67
CA THR A 279 -3.02 -13.05 -1.98
C THR A 279 -3.72 -14.07 -2.90
N PRO A 280 -3.57 -13.97 -4.22
CA PRO A 280 -4.14 -14.94 -5.15
C PRO A 280 -3.71 -16.36 -4.81
N ILE A 281 -4.71 -17.21 -4.54
CA ILE A 281 -4.57 -18.62 -4.29
C ILE A 281 -4.77 -19.34 -5.61
N ILE A 282 -3.89 -20.30 -5.86
CA ILE A 282 -3.85 -21.03 -7.13
C ILE A 282 -3.85 -22.51 -6.81
N LEU A 283 -5.00 -23.12 -7.02
CA LEU A 283 -5.24 -24.52 -6.74
C LEU A 283 -6.04 -25.12 -7.90
N THR A 284 -5.78 -26.40 -8.18
CA THR A 284 -6.34 -27.11 -9.33
C THR A 284 -7.48 -28.07 -8.96
N ASP A 285 -7.84 -28.15 -7.67
CA ASP A 285 -8.97 -28.95 -7.22
C ASP A 285 -10.30 -28.25 -7.52
N ASN A 286 -11.40 -28.98 -7.43
CA ASN A 286 -12.75 -28.42 -7.51
C ASN A 286 -13.40 -28.30 -6.14
N ASN A 287 -12.98 -29.11 -5.16
CA ASN A 287 -13.53 -29.11 -3.81
C ASN A 287 -12.47 -28.63 -2.82
N TYR A 288 -12.91 -27.78 -1.90
CA TYR A 288 -12.05 -27.15 -0.92
C TYR A 288 -12.72 -27.08 0.45
N CYS A 289 -11.87 -27.12 1.46
CA CYS A 289 -12.24 -26.83 2.83
C CYS A 289 -11.50 -25.58 3.28
N LEU A 290 -12.25 -24.53 3.62
CA LEU A 290 -11.75 -23.37 4.33
C LEU A 290 -12.11 -23.51 5.81
N SER A 291 -11.12 -23.38 6.68
CA SER A 291 -11.35 -23.28 8.10
C SER A 291 -10.62 -22.10 8.73
N THR A 292 -11.17 -21.57 9.81
CA THR A 292 -10.53 -20.50 10.59
C THR A 292 -11.16 -20.46 11.97
N TRP A 293 -10.42 -19.93 12.92
CA TRP A 293 -10.96 -19.68 14.24
C TRP A 293 -11.38 -18.23 14.38
N ILE A 294 -12.56 -18.03 14.98
CA ILE A 294 -13.20 -16.74 15.14
C ILE A 294 -13.47 -16.46 16.62
N TYR A 295 -13.17 -15.24 17.04
CA TYR A 295 -13.56 -14.70 18.33
C TYR A 295 -14.41 -13.45 18.13
N VAL A 296 -15.55 -13.37 18.80
CA VAL A 296 -16.46 -12.22 18.72
C VAL A 296 -16.76 -11.70 20.12
N LYS A 297 -16.53 -10.40 20.35
CA LYS A 297 -16.92 -9.75 21.61
C LYS A 297 -18.44 -9.68 21.80
N GLN A 298 -18.87 -9.68 23.06
CA GLN A 298 -20.27 -9.69 23.47
C GLN A 298 -21.07 -8.53 22.86
N PHE A 299 -20.49 -7.34 22.80
CA PHE A 299 -21.15 -6.14 22.28
C PHE A 299 -21.19 -6.05 20.75
N SER A 300 -20.51 -6.96 20.04
CA SER A 300 -20.33 -6.87 18.59
C SER A 300 -21.63 -7.10 17.83
N LYS A 301 -22.00 -6.12 17.00
CA LYS A 301 -23.12 -6.21 16.05
C LYS A 301 -22.72 -5.82 14.63
N GLY A 302 -23.29 -6.52 13.66
CA GLY A 302 -22.95 -6.34 12.27
C GLY A 302 -23.01 -7.64 11.48
N THR A 303 -22.35 -7.68 10.33
CA THR A 303 -22.27 -8.87 9.49
C THR A 303 -20.82 -9.27 9.21
N LEU A 304 -20.55 -10.56 9.21
CA LEU A 304 -19.35 -11.16 8.64
C LEU A 304 -19.75 -11.90 7.36
N THR A 305 -19.04 -11.57 6.28
CA THR A 305 -19.19 -12.16 4.97
C THR A 305 -17.88 -12.84 4.60
N VAL A 306 -17.92 -14.13 4.28
CA VAL A 306 -16.78 -14.86 3.70
C VAL A 306 -17.10 -15.14 2.24
N SER A 307 -16.21 -14.77 1.35
CA SER A 307 -16.40 -14.90 -0.11
C SER A 307 -15.09 -15.26 -0.80
N LEU A 308 -15.19 -15.87 -1.97
CA LEU A 308 -14.10 -15.94 -2.94
C LEU A 308 -14.24 -14.78 -3.91
N LEU A 309 -13.18 -13.99 -4.05
CA LEU A 309 -13.12 -12.98 -5.10
C LEU A 309 -12.82 -13.64 -6.45
N PRO A 310 -13.46 -13.17 -7.54
CA PRO A 310 -14.30 -11.97 -7.57
C PRO A 310 -15.74 -12.14 -7.05
N ASN A 311 -16.43 -13.27 -7.24
CA ASN A 311 -17.91 -13.29 -7.21
C ASN A 311 -18.59 -14.44 -6.42
N ASN A 312 -17.88 -15.27 -5.67
CA ASN A 312 -18.53 -16.40 -4.98
C ASN A 312 -18.72 -16.12 -3.48
N LEU A 313 -19.94 -15.79 -3.06
CA LEU A 313 -20.27 -15.75 -1.64
C LEU A 313 -20.25 -17.17 -1.06
N LEU A 314 -19.52 -17.38 0.04
CA LEU A 314 -19.51 -18.65 0.77
C LEU A 314 -20.53 -18.62 1.91
N ILE A 315 -20.45 -17.60 2.77
CA ILE A 315 -21.32 -17.49 3.93
C ILE A 315 -21.48 -16.03 4.37
N GLU A 316 -22.67 -15.69 4.86
CA GLU A 316 -22.97 -14.41 5.51
C GLU A 316 -23.76 -14.64 6.80
N GLY A 317 -23.30 -14.02 7.89
CA GLY A 317 -23.93 -14.17 9.20
C GLY A 317 -23.79 -12.94 10.07
N ARG A 318 -24.70 -12.84 11.02
CA ARG A 318 -24.82 -11.72 11.94
C ARG A 318 -23.90 -11.91 13.13
N LEU A 319 -23.12 -10.89 13.47
CA LEU A 319 -22.17 -10.96 14.60
C LEU A 319 -22.91 -11.19 15.92
N GLU A 320 -24.10 -10.61 16.09
CA GLU A 320 -24.97 -10.80 17.26
C GLU A 320 -25.49 -12.23 17.43
N GLU A 321 -25.51 -12.98 16.32
CA GLU A 321 -25.86 -14.40 16.24
C GLU A 321 -24.60 -15.28 16.34
N MET A 322 -23.40 -14.73 16.43
CA MET A 322 -22.21 -15.56 16.64
C MET A 322 -21.99 -15.83 18.12
N PRO A 323 -21.50 -17.03 18.48
CA PRO A 323 -21.02 -17.32 19.82
C PRO A 323 -20.01 -16.27 20.32
N LYS A 324 -20.09 -15.94 21.61
CA LYS A 324 -19.43 -14.76 22.19
C LYS A 324 -18.33 -15.16 23.18
N GLU A 325 -17.33 -14.28 23.31
CA GLU A 325 -16.29 -14.30 24.34
C GLU A 325 -15.42 -15.57 24.42
N GLN A 326 -15.47 -16.43 23.39
CA GLN A 326 -14.62 -17.61 23.25
C GLN A 326 -14.23 -17.83 21.78
N TRP A 327 -13.13 -18.55 21.54
CA TRP A 327 -12.72 -18.96 20.20
C TRP A 327 -13.60 -20.10 19.70
N HIS A 328 -14.12 -19.96 18.48
CA HIS A 328 -14.94 -20.97 17.83
C HIS A 328 -14.38 -21.31 16.45
N HIS A 329 -14.44 -22.58 16.05
CA HIS A 329 -13.91 -23.03 14.77
C HIS A 329 -15.00 -22.94 13.69
N LEU A 330 -14.74 -22.11 12.66
CA LEU A 330 -15.52 -21.99 11.44
C LEU A 330 -14.96 -22.92 10.37
N ILE A 331 -15.81 -23.77 9.82
CA ILE A 331 -15.47 -24.74 8.77
C ILE A 331 -16.47 -24.61 7.61
N LEU A 332 -15.95 -24.39 6.40
CA LEU A 332 -16.70 -24.16 5.18
C LEU A 332 -16.22 -25.09 4.07
N ASP A 333 -17.08 -26.02 3.66
CA ASP A 333 -16.92 -26.74 2.40
C ASP A 333 -17.37 -25.85 1.24
N PHE A 334 -16.60 -25.80 0.17
CA PHE A 334 -17.02 -25.09 -1.04
C PHE A 334 -16.44 -25.72 -2.31
N THR A 335 -17.09 -25.44 -3.42
CA THR A 335 -16.60 -25.77 -4.76
C THR A 335 -16.18 -24.51 -5.49
N ASN A 336 -15.04 -24.54 -6.17
CA ASN A 336 -14.61 -23.43 -7.00
C ASN A 336 -13.99 -23.94 -8.30
N SER A 337 -14.52 -23.46 -9.42
CA SER A 337 -14.04 -23.77 -10.76
C SER A 337 -12.95 -22.81 -11.26
N HIS A 338 -12.68 -21.72 -10.54
CA HIS A 338 -11.64 -20.78 -10.93
C HIS A 338 -10.26 -21.27 -10.47
N HIS A 339 -9.33 -21.38 -11.41
CA HIS A 339 -7.93 -21.75 -11.12
C HIS A 339 -7.22 -20.75 -10.19
N ILE A 340 -7.61 -19.47 -10.27
CA ILE A 340 -7.06 -18.39 -9.45
C ILE A 340 -8.23 -17.71 -8.73
N PHE A 341 -8.13 -17.57 -7.41
CA PHE A 341 -9.13 -16.91 -6.58
C PHE A 341 -8.49 -16.34 -5.32
N GLN A 342 -9.19 -15.44 -4.62
CA GLN A 342 -8.76 -14.94 -3.31
C GLN A 342 -9.84 -15.22 -2.29
N ILE A 343 -9.45 -15.48 -1.05
CA ILE A 343 -10.38 -15.56 0.08
C ILE A 343 -10.53 -14.17 0.69
N SER A 344 -11.77 -13.76 0.91
CA SER A 344 -12.14 -12.47 1.49
C SER A 344 -12.96 -12.69 2.76
N PHE A 345 -12.55 -12.00 3.84
CA PHE A 345 -13.33 -11.84 5.06
C PHE A 345 -13.69 -10.35 5.19
N LYS A 346 -14.97 -10.04 5.00
CA LYS A 346 -15.50 -8.69 5.11
C LYS A 346 -16.38 -8.58 6.34
N VAL A 347 -16.08 -7.63 7.21
CA VAL A 347 -16.90 -7.34 8.39
C VAL A 347 -17.53 -5.98 8.20
N ARG A 348 -18.85 -5.88 8.42
CA ARG A 348 -19.59 -4.64 8.37
C ARG A 348 -20.31 -4.38 9.70
N LYS A 349 -20.06 -3.23 10.30
CA LYS A 349 -20.72 -2.72 11.50
C LYS A 349 -22.19 -2.44 11.23
N GLU A 350 -23.05 -2.76 12.19
CA GLU A 350 -24.42 -2.24 12.22
C GLU A 350 -24.39 -0.75 12.64
N ASP A 351 -25.19 0.09 11.98
CA ASP A 351 -25.21 1.54 12.26
C ASP A 351 -25.53 1.82 13.73
N GLY A 352 -24.86 2.82 14.30
CA GLY A 352 -25.00 3.19 15.73
C GLY A 352 -24.39 2.19 16.72
N ASN A 353 -23.84 1.06 16.26
CA ASN A 353 -23.21 0.06 17.10
C ASN A 353 -21.69 0.03 16.89
N GLN A 354 -21.03 -0.90 17.59
CA GLN A 354 -19.60 -1.18 17.52
C GLN A 354 -19.38 -2.70 17.41
N PHE A 355 -18.19 -3.09 16.96
CA PHE A 355 -17.77 -4.48 16.95
C PHE A 355 -16.30 -4.63 17.26
N TRP A 356 -15.96 -5.80 17.79
CA TRP A 356 -14.61 -6.33 17.88
C TRP A 356 -14.65 -7.81 17.48
N LEU A 357 -13.77 -8.18 16.56
CA LEU A 357 -13.67 -9.53 16.01
C LEU A 357 -12.20 -9.88 15.77
N ALA A 358 -11.83 -11.12 16.03
CA ALA A 358 -10.52 -11.66 15.68
C ALA A 358 -10.65 -12.95 14.87
N LEU A 359 -9.67 -13.17 13.99
CA LEU A 359 -9.48 -14.38 13.22
C LEU A 359 -8.08 -14.94 13.49
N ASP A 360 -7.99 -16.26 13.52
CA ASP A 360 -6.74 -16.98 13.68
C ASP A 360 -6.74 -18.30 12.90
N ASP A 361 -5.55 -18.86 12.67
CA ASP A 361 -5.32 -20.17 12.05
C ASP A 361 -6.20 -20.41 10.81
N ILE A 362 -6.16 -19.49 9.82
CA ILE A 362 -6.90 -19.69 8.57
C ILE A 362 -6.20 -20.82 7.80
N ALA A 363 -6.92 -21.88 7.47
CA ALA A 363 -6.44 -23.00 6.70
C ALA A 363 -7.30 -23.22 5.46
N LEU A 364 -6.66 -23.51 4.33
CA LEU A 364 -7.31 -23.93 3.11
C LEU A 364 -6.69 -25.25 2.66
N HIS A 365 -7.48 -26.30 2.54
CA HIS A 365 -7.01 -27.56 1.99
C HIS A 365 -7.92 -28.06 0.88
N SER A 366 -7.33 -28.81 -0.05
CA SER A 366 -8.09 -29.46 -1.11
C SER A 366 -8.89 -30.65 -0.56
N GLY A 367 -10.04 -30.92 -1.16
CA GLY A 367 -11.02 -31.90 -0.68
C GLY A 367 -12.04 -31.33 0.31
N LYS A 368 -12.86 -32.22 0.88
CA LYS A 368 -13.89 -31.87 1.86
C LYS A 368 -13.31 -31.74 3.26
N CYS A 369 -13.91 -30.88 4.07
CA CYS A 369 -13.59 -30.72 5.48
C CYS A 369 -13.78 -32.03 6.25
N ASN A 370 -12.78 -32.40 7.04
CA ASN A 370 -12.92 -33.49 8.00
C ASN A 370 -13.97 -33.12 9.06
N SER A 371 -14.64 -34.12 9.64
CA SER A 371 -15.54 -33.89 10.77
C SER A 371 -14.74 -33.50 12.00
N ASP A 372 -14.91 -32.26 12.45
CA ASP A 372 -14.41 -31.77 13.73
C ASP A 372 -15.59 -31.66 14.73
N PRO A 373 -15.61 -32.46 15.83
CA PRO A 373 -16.61 -32.35 16.88
C PRO A 373 -16.61 -30.98 17.59
N ASP A 374 -15.46 -30.30 17.62
CA ASP A 374 -15.26 -29.02 18.34
C ASP A 374 -15.50 -27.79 17.45
N ALA A 375 -16.04 -27.99 16.24
CA ALA A 375 -16.40 -26.93 15.31
C ALA A 375 -17.92 -26.66 15.30
N PRO A 376 -18.42 -25.68 16.06
CA PRO A 376 -19.86 -25.39 16.13
C PRO A 376 -20.42 -24.72 14.86
N LEU A 377 -19.57 -24.35 13.91
CA LEU A 377 -19.94 -23.65 12.68
C LEU A 377 -19.63 -24.55 11.46
N ARG A 378 -20.62 -25.33 10.96
CA ARG A 378 -20.43 -26.35 9.90
C ARG A 378 -21.56 -26.42 8.84
N ASP A 379 -21.22 -26.49 7.55
CA ASP A 379 -22.16 -26.60 6.38
C ASP A 379 -22.95 -27.93 6.29
N ASN A 380 -22.84 -28.84 7.26
CA ASN A 380 -23.59 -30.10 7.23
C ASN A 380 -25.06 -29.95 7.68
N GLY A 381 -25.71 -28.83 7.38
CA GLY A 381 -27.15 -28.66 7.53
C GLY A 381 -27.63 -28.22 8.92
N GLN A 382 -26.75 -28.08 9.91
CA GLN A 382 -27.08 -27.46 11.21
C GLN A 382 -26.83 -25.93 11.26
N PHE A 383 -26.44 -25.30 10.14
CA PHE A 383 -26.16 -23.86 10.06
C PHE A 383 -27.39 -22.93 10.02
N GLN A 384 -28.62 -23.43 10.10
CA GLN A 384 -29.81 -22.57 9.94
C GLN A 384 -30.05 -21.56 11.06
N ARG A 385 -29.30 -21.59 12.17
CA ARG A 385 -29.53 -20.66 13.29
C ARG A 385 -28.79 -19.33 13.24
N TRP A 386 -27.71 -19.21 12.46
CA TRP A 386 -26.79 -18.05 12.60
C TRP A 386 -26.29 -17.44 11.27
N PHE A 387 -26.37 -18.20 10.17
CA PHE A 387 -25.90 -17.77 8.85
C PHE A 387 -26.91 -18.18 7.78
N LYS A 388 -27.10 -17.34 6.75
CA LYS A 388 -27.82 -17.74 5.54
C LYS A 388 -26.83 -18.36 4.57
N ILE A 389 -26.97 -19.67 4.34
CA ILE A 389 -26.25 -20.35 3.26
C ILE A 389 -27.04 -20.14 1.98
N ILE A 390 -26.51 -19.31 1.08
CA ILE A 390 -27.05 -19.18 -0.28
C ILE A 390 -26.36 -20.24 -1.13
N LYS A 391 -26.93 -21.44 -1.21
CA LYS A 391 -26.50 -22.41 -2.21
C LYS A 391 -26.89 -21.86 -3.58
N ASN A 392 -25.89 -21.53 -4.40
CA ASN A 392 -26.08 -21.25 -5.83
C ASN A 392 -26.67 -22.50 -6.50
N TYR A 393 -28.00 -22.64 -6.50
CA TYR A 393 -28.68 -23.52 -7.44
C TYR A 393 -28.90 -22.72 -8.71
N THR A 394 -28.11 -23.03 -9.74
CA THR A 394 -28.42 -22.70 -11.13
C THR A 394 -29.86 -23.16 -11.40
N PHE A 395 -30.77 -22.19 -11.58
CA PHE A 395 -32.16 -22.42 -11.94
C PHE A 395 -32.21 -23.17 -13.28
N PHE A 396 -32.41 -24.48 -13.25
CA PHE A 396 -32.99 -25.19 -14.38
C PHE A 396 -34.51 -25.14 -14.23
N LEU A 397 -35.11 -24.14 -14.86
CA LEU A 397 -36.53 -24.11 -15.19
C LEU A 397 -36.81 -25.24 -16.19
N PHE A 398 -37.18 -26.42 -15.70
CA PHE A 398 -37.90 -27.39 -16.53
C PHE A 398 -39.39 -27.10 -16.41
N PHE A 399 -39.89 -26.31 -17.37
CA PHE A 399 -41.30 -26.35 -17.73
C PHE A 399 -41.59 -27.71 -18.35
N SER A 400 -42.48 -28.49 -17.72
CA SER A 400 -43.27 -29.49 -18.43
C SER A 400 -44.73 -29.20 -18.10
N PHE A 401 -45.39 -28.47 -19.00
CA PHE A 401 -46.84 -28.41 -19.04
C PHE A 401 -47.37 -29.77 -19.51
N ASN A 402 -48.35 -30.30 -18.79
CA ASN A 402 -49.27 -31.33 -19.29
C ASN A 402 -50.26 -30.73 -20.27
#